data_AF-A0A1V6DKK4-F1
#
_entry.id   AF-A0A1V6DKK4-F1
#
_cell.length_a   1.000
_cell.length_b   1.000
_cell.length_c   1.000
_cell.angle_alpha   90.00
_cell.angle_beta   90.00
_cell.angle_gamma   90.00
#
_symmetry.space_group_name_H-M   'P 1'
#
loop_
_entity.id
_entity.type
_entity.pdbx_description
1 polymer ?
#
loop_
_entity_poly.entity_id
_entity_poly.type
_entity_poly.pdbx_seq_one_letter_code
_entity_poly.pdbx_strand_id
1 'polypeptide(L)'
;MRLYALENASADPFAGEWKERGRIATKWDTFTLDPTVFEHRGTRYLVWTQQEPDRQGTNIYLARMDTPTSIVGEPTLLSRPDRPWEQRVYWVNEAPAVLIRHGKVFITYSASATDANYCMGLLTASADADLLNPASWSKSPEPIFASSTANSQFGPGHNSFTTSQDGQTDILVYHARAYRDIPGEALNNPDRHTRAQALRWSADGRPIFGEPVADGPYATP
;
A
#
# COMPACT_ATOMS: atom_id res chain seq x y z
N MET A 1 2.56 16.53 -7.60
CA MET A 1 3.22 15.26 -7.24
C MET A 1 3.23 14.32 -8.43
N ARG A 2 4.39 13.70 -8.71
CA ARG A 2 4.64 12.72 -9.78
C ARG A 2 5.60 11.65 -9.25
N LEU A 3 5.72 10.55 -9.99
CA LEU A 3 6.65 9.46 -9.68
C LEU A 3 8.07 9.79 -10.17
N TYR A 4 9.07 9.56 -9.33
CA TYR A 4 10.49 9.72 -9.67
C TYR A 4 11.27 8.50 -9.18
N ALA A 5 12.42 8.23 -9.79
CA ALA A 5 13.32 7.17 -9.38
C ALA A 5 14.75 7.68 -9.20
N LEU A 6 15.43 7.15 -8.18
CA LEU A 6 16.86 7.28 -7.98
C LEU A 6 17.51 5.89 -8.16
N GLU A 7 18.71 5.85 -8.71
CA GLU A 7 19.49 4.62 -8.87
C GLU A 7 20.84 4.75 -8.19
N ASN A 8 21.23 3.70 -7.46
CA ASN A 8 22.57 3.55 -6.92
C ASN A 8 23.08 2.15 -7.28
N ALA A 9 24.23 2.08 -7.97
CA ALA A 9 24.84 0.84 -8.40
C ALA A 9 25.74 0.21 -7.33
N SER A 10 25.98 0.90 -6.21
CA SER A 10 26.71 0.36 -5.06
C SER A 10 25.94 -0.80 -4.42
N ALA A 11 26.66 -1.83 -4.00
CA ALA A 11 26.08 -2.93 -3.22
C ALA A 11 25.60 -2.49 -1.84
N ASP A 12 26.26 -1.49 -1.25
CA ASP A 12 25.81 -0.80 -0.04
C ASP A 12 25.05 0.49 -0.44
N PRO A 13 23.74 0.61 -0.17
CA PRO A 13 22.95 1.78 -0.56
C PRO A 13 23.32 3.06 0.20
N PHE A 14 24.07 2.96 1.32
CA PHE A 14 24.63 4.10 2.06
C PHE A 14 25.97 4.58 1.48
N ALA A 15 26.58 3.79 0.60
CA ALA A 15 27.76 4.16 -0.17
C ALA A 15 27.41 4.47 -1.63
N GLY A 16 28.38 4.99 -2.40
CA GLY A 16 28.19 5.29 -3.82
C GLY A 16 27.46 6.62 -4.10
N GLU A 17 26.94 6.75 -5.32
CA GLU A 17 26.28 7.97 -5.81
C GLU A 17 24.86 7.62 -6.26
N TRP A 18 23.88 8.40 -5.78
CA TRP A 18 22.49 8.32 -6.22
C TRP A 18 22.27 9.19 -7.45
N LYS A 19 21.85 8.56 -8.55
CA LYS A 19 21.57 9.23 -9.83
C LYS A 19 20.07 9.36 -10.01
N GLU A 20 19.61 10.57 -10.29
CA GLU A 20 18.22 10.80 -10.68
C GLU A 20 17.96 10.17 -12.06
N ARG A 21 16.97 9.28 -12.14
CA ARG A 21 16.50 8.69 -13.41
C ARG A 21 15.30 9.43 -13.98
N GLY A 22 14.91 10.52 -13.34
CA GLY A 22 13.83 11.39 -13.73
C GLY A 22 12.46 10.80 -13.42
N ARG A 23 11.47 11.36 -14.10
CA ARG A 23 10.07 11.02 -13.90
C ARG A 23 9.71 9.69 -14.56
N ILE A 24 9.02 8.82 -13.83
CA ILE A 24 8.34 7.65 -14.42
C ILE A 24 7.04 8.15 -15.07
N ALA A 25 6.96 8.04 -16.40
CA ALA A 25 5.79 8.48 -17.15
C ALA A 25 4.62 7.49 -16.97
N THR A 26 3.42 8.04 -16.79
CA THR A 26 2.15 7.30 -16.73
C THR A 26 1.23 7.78 -17.85
N LYS A 27 0.10 7.10 -18.06
CA LYS A 27 -0.90 7.47 -19.08
C LYS A 27 -1.35 8.94 -19.00
N TRP A 28 -1.53 9.47 -17.80
CA TRP A 28 -1.98 10.85 -17.58
C TRP A 28 -0.96 11.69 -16.84
N ASP A 29 -0.98 13.00 -17.07
CA ASP A 29 -0.18 13.98 -16.35
C ASP A 29 -0.93 14.57 -15.14
N THR A 30 -1.29 13.71 -14.19
CA THR A 30 -2.14 14.04 -13.03
C THR A 30 -1.43 13.75 -11.71
N PHE A 31 -2.08 14.06 -10.58
CA PHE A 31 -1.57 13.73 -9.25
C PHE A 31 -1.29 12.22 -9.13
N THR A 32 -0.02 11.88 -8.91
CA THR A 32 0.49 10.51 -8.94
C THR A 32 1.55 10.34 -7.84
N LEU A 33 1.47 9.28 -7.05
CA LEU A 33 2.29 9.02 -5.86
C LEU A 33 2.32 7.53 -5.51
N ASP A 34 3.06 7.23 -4.44
CA ASP A 34 3.18 5.93 -3.79
C ASP A 34 3.40 4.76 -4.76
N PRO A 35 4.46 4.80 -5.57
CA PRO A 35 4.81 3.65 -6.40
C PRO A 35 5.35 2.53 -5.52
N THR A 36 4.91 1.31 -5.77
CA THR A 36 5.63 0.11 -5.34
C THR A 36 5.81 -0.85 -6.52
N VAL A 37 6.89 -1.62 -6.46
CA VAL A 37 7.29 -2.56 -7.52
C VAL A 37 7.28 -3.96 -6.95
N PHE A 38 6.76 -4.91 -7.72
CA PHE A 38 6.87 -6.32 -7.39
C PHE A 38 7.16 -7.15 -8.64
N GLU A 39 7.71 -8.34 -8.43
CA GLU A 39 7.94 -9.32 -9.49
C GLU A 39 7.06 -10.54 -9.26
N HIS A 40 6.46 -11.03 -10.34
CA HIS A 40 5.62 -12.23 -10.30
C HIS A 40 5.76 -12.99 -11.62
N ARG A 41 6.08 -14.29 -11.53
CA ARG A 41 6.26 -15.19 -12.69
C ARG A 41 7.18 -14.61 -13.79
N GLY A 42 8.30 -14.01 -13.37
CA GLY A 42 9.29 -13.41 -14.28
C GLY A 42 8.88 -12.07 -14.90
N THR A 43 7.75 -11.48 -14.48
CA THR A 43 7.29 -10.17 -14.92
C THR A 43 7.37 -9.17 -13.79
N ARG A 44 7.95 -7.99 -14.07
CA ARG A 44 7.97 -6.85 -13.16
C ARG A 44 6.73 -5.99 -13.36
N TYR A 45 6.13 -5.56 -12.26
CA TYR A 45 4.95 -4.70 -12.23
C TYR A 45 5.20 -3.46 -11.38
N LEU A 46 4.64 -2.33 -11.83
CA LEU A 46 4.44 -1.14 -11.04
C LEU A 46 2.98 -1.10 -10.59
N VAL A 47 2.74 -0.95 -9.30
CA VAL A 47 1.43 -0.58 -8.76
C VAL A 47 1.56 0.77 -8.06
N TRP A 48 0.63 1.68 -8.30
CA TRP A 48 0.75 3.05 -7.82
C TRP A 48 -0.61 3.72 -7.59
N THR A 49 -0.55 4.91 -7.02
CA THR A 49 -1.71 5.78 -6.76
C THR A 49 -1.79 6.88 -7.80
N GLN A 50 -2.95 7.05 -8.45
CA GLN A 50 -3.15 8.14 -9.40
C GLN A 50 -4.59 8.65 -9.48
N GLN A 51 -4.73 9.95 -9.69
CA GLN A 51 -5.99 10.57 -10.07
C GLN A 51 -6.23 10.40 -11.58
N GLU A 52 -7.38 9.84 -11.94
CA GLU A 52 -7.86 9.83 -13.34
C GLU A 52 -8.37 11.23 -13.72
N PRO A 53 -8.11 11.73 -14.94
CA PRO A 53 -8.70 12.98 -15.41
C PRO A 53 -10.22 12.99 -15.26
N ASP A 54 -10.78 14.14 -14.90
CA ASP A 54 -12.23 14.37 -14.78
C ASP A 54 -12.95 13.46 -13.77
N ARG A 55 -12.21 12.79 -12.88
CA ARG A 55 -12.75 11.96 -11.80
C ARG A 55 -12.24 12.41 -10.44
N GLN A 56 -13.14 12.35 -9.44
CA GLN A 56 -12.82 12.68 -8.06
C GLN A 56 -12.00 11.55 -7.42
N GLY A 57 -10.97 11.93 -6.67
CA GLY A 57 -10.19 11.02 -5.85
C GLY A 57 -9.02 10.35 -6.55
N THR A 58 -8.28 9.56 -5.77
CA THR A 58 -7.15 8.75 -6.25
C THR A 58 -7.51 7.27 -6.27
N ASN A 59 -6.87 6.55 -7.20
CA ASN A 59 -7.15 5.14 -7.49
C ASN A 59 -5.86 4.32 -7.48
N ILE A 60 -5.99 3.00 -7.37
CA ILE A 60 -4.87 2.05 -7.50
C ILE A 60 -4.80 1.54 -8.94
N TYR A 61 -3.63 1.70 -9.56
CA TYR A 61 -3.35 1.23 -10.91
C TYR A 61 -2.20 0.22 -10.92
N LEU A 62 -2.21 -0.68 -11.90
CA LEU A 62 -1.17 -1.68 -12.14
C LEU A 62 -0.74 -1.63 -13.61
N ALA A 63 0.55 -1.75 -13.87
CA ALA A 63 1.09 -1.92 -15.22
C ALA A 63 2.34 -2.79 -15.18
N ARG A 64 2.62 -3.45 -16.30
CA ARG A 64 3.91 -4.12 -16.49
C ARG A 64 5.02 -3.08 -16.64
N MET A 65 6.22 -3.43 -16.21
CA MET A 65 7.44 -2.65 -16.45
C MET A 65 8.32 -3.32 -17.51
N ASP A 66 8.89 -2.54 -18.42
CA ASP A 66 9.94 -2.97 -19.35
C ASP A 66 11.35 -2.65 -18.85
N THR A 67 11.48 -1.63 -17.99
CA THR A 67 12.70 -1.28 -17.27
C THR A 67 12.36 -0.92 -15.82
N PRO A 68 13.33 -0.77 -14.90
CA PRO A 68 13.05 -0.32 -13.53
C PRO A 68 12.37 1.05 -13.43
N THR A 69 12.34 1.84 -14.51
CA THR A 69 11.86 3.23 -14.52
C THR A 69 10.84 3.52 -15.63
N SER A 70 10.29 2.49 -16.27
CA SER A 70 9.29 2.64 -17.34
C SER A 70 8.24 1.55 -17.28
N ILE A 71 6.99 1.95 -17.52
CA ILE A 71 5.85 1.04 -17.67
C ILE A 71 5.59 0.79 -19.16
N VAL A 72 4.91 -0.32 -19.45
CA VAL A 72 4.58 -0.73 -20.81
C VAL A 72 3.17 -1.31 -20.86
N GLY A 73 2.43 -0.94 -21.92
CA GLY A 73 1.01 -1.24 -22.06
C GLY A 73 0.11 -0.25 -21.32
N GLU A 74 -1.19 -0.52 -21.37
CA GLU A 74 -2.19 0.32 -20.71
C GLU A 74 -2.25 0.04 -19.20
N PRO A 75 -2.28 1.07 -18.34
CA PRO A 75 -2.57 0.91 -16.91
C PRO A 75 -3.92 0.25 -16.66
N THR A 76 -3.91 -0.81 -15.85
CA THR A 76 -5.12 -1.47 -15.35
C THR A 76 -5.59 -0.79 -14.07
N LEU A 77 -6.82 -0.26 -14.06
CA LEU A 77 -7.47 0.21 -12.84
C LEU A 77 -7.83 -0.99 -11.95
N LEU A 78 -7.24 -1.07 -10.76
CA LEU A 78 -7.52 -2.15 -9.80
C LEU A 78 -8.56 -1.76 -8.76
N SER A 79 -8.52 -0.52 -8.26
CA SER A 79 -9.46 -0.05 -7.25
C SER A 79 -9.68 1.45 -7.35
N ARG A 80 -10.91 1.86 -7.07
CA ARG A 80 -11.35 3.24 -6.87
C ARG A 80 -12.09 3.34 -5.54
N PRO A 81 -12.12 4.52 -4.88
CA PRO A 81 -12.86 4.73 -3.66
C PRO A 81 -14.37 4.68 -3.96
N ASP A 82 -15.00 3.54 -3.70
CA ASP A 82 -16.42 3.27 -3.99
C ASP A 82 -17.20 2.75 -2.78
N ARG A 83 -16.53 2.56 -1.65
CA ARG A 83 -17.14 2.23 -0.36
C ARG A 83 -17.20 3.45 0.56
N PRO A 84 -18.21 3.57 1.43
CA PRO A 84 -18.30 4.69 2.36
C PRO A 84 -17.09 4.86 3.29
N TRP A 85 -16.41 3.78 3.66
CA TRP A 85 -15.19 3.82 4.48
C TRP A 85 -13.95 4.31 3.72
N GLU A 86 -14.01 4.43 2.38
CA GLU A 86 -12.94 4.95 1.53
C GLU A 86 -13.09 6.44 1.18
N GLN A 87 -14.22 7.03 1.57
CA GLN A 87 -14.67 8.36 1.16
C GLN A 87 -14.84 9.32 2.35
N ARG A 88 -14.29 8.97 3.52
CA ARG A 88 -14.40 9.82 4.71
C ARG A 88 -13.42 10.97 4.56
N VAL A 89 -13.98 12.18 4.52
CA VAL A 89 -13.30 13.47 4.25
C VAL A 89 -12.77 13.59 2.82
N TYR A 90 -11.99 12.62 2.34
CA TYR A 90 -11.51 12.55 0.96
C TYR A 90 -11.79 11.18 0.34
N TRP A 91 -11.93 11.15 -0.99
CA TRP A 91 -12.14 9.94 -1.78
C TRP A 91 -10.77 9.42 -2.19
N VAL A 92 -10.23 8.47 -1.43
CA VAL A 92 -8.83 8.05 -1.56
C VAL A 92 -8.75 6.53 -1.61
N ASN A 93 -8.08 6.01 -2.62
CA ASN A 93 -7.30 4.79 -2.50
C ASN A 93 -5.85 5.15 -2.83
N GLU A 94 -4.93 4.90 -1.91
CA GLU A 94 -3.51 5.22 -2.06
C GLU A 94 -2.57 4.18 -1.44
N ALA A 95 -1.26 4.42 -1.50
CA ALA A 95 -0.25 3.62 -0.82
C ALA A 95 -0.39 2.09 -1.00
N PRO A 96 -0.36 1.58 -2.25
CA PRO A 96 -0.42 0.15 -2.48
C PRO A 96 0.81 -0.57 -1.92
N ALA A 97 0.60 -1.75 -1.32
CA ALA A 97 1.66 -2.66 -0.91
C ALA A 97 1.32 -4.09 -1.29
N VAL A 98 2.30 -4.85 -1.79
CA VAL A 98 2.08 -6.18 -2.37
C VAL A 98 2.64 -7.27 -1.47
N LEU A 99 1.86 -8.35 -1.30
CA LEU A 99 2.24 -9.57 -0.60
C LEU A 99 1.85 -10.78 -1.44
N ILE A 100 2.81 -11.63 -1.79
CA ILE A 100 2.58 -12.85 -2.60
C ILE A 100 2.82 -14.09 -1.73
N ARG A 101 1.73 -14.78 -1.39
CA ARG A 101 1.72 -15.93 -0.47
C ARG A 101 0.57 -16.88 -0.79
N HIS A 102 0.74 -18.15 -0.45
CA HIS A 102 -0.33 -19.17 -0.51
C HIS A 102 -1.10 -19.21 -1.85
N GLY A 103 -0.38 -19.10 -2.97
CA GLY A 103 -0.97 -19.13 -4.32
C GLY A 103 -1.81 -17.90 -4.67
N LYS A 104 -1.64 -16.78 -3.96
CA LYS A 104 -2.39 -15.54 -4.18
C LYS A 104 -1.46 -14.33 -4.21
N VAL A 105 -1.93 -13.28 -4.90
CA VAL A 105 -1.37 -11.93 -4.86
C VAL A 105 -2.33 -11.06 -4.07
N PHE A 106 -1.83 -10.47 -3.00
CA PHE A 106 -2.54 -9.51 -2.16
C PHE A 106 -1.98 -8.12 -2.42
N ILE A 107 -2.85 -7.15 -2.69
CA ILE A 107 -2.50 -5.74 -2.74
C ILE A 107 -3.31 -5.03 -1.67
N THR A 108 -2.66 -4.64 -0.57
CA THR A 108 -3.25 -3.71 0.38
C THR A 108 -3.14 -2.29 -0.16
N TYR A 109 -4.05 -1.42 0.25
CA TYR A 109 -4.01 0.01 -0.03
C TYR A 109 -4.64 0.74 1.15
N SER A 110 -4.40 2.05 1.26
CA SER A 110 -5.00 2.89 2.29
C SER A 110 -6.11 3.76 1.72
N ALA A 111 -7.06 4.16 2.55
CA ALA A 111 -8.24 4.89 2.11
C ALA A 111 -8.70 5.95 3.11
N SER A 112 -9.57 6.86 2.65
CA SER A 112 -10.02 8.07 3.36
C SER A 112 -8.89 9.06 3.69
N ALA A 113 -9.20 10.16 4.40
CA ALA A 113 -8.19 11.10 4.86
C ALA A 113 -7.19 10.49 5.85
N THR A 114 -5.99 11.07 5.93
CA THR A 114 -4.90 10.68 6.83
C THR A 114 -5.12 11.09 8.30
N ASP A 115 -6.38 11.09 8.74
CA ASP A 115 -6.82 11.27 10.13
C ASP A 115 -7.23 9.92 10.74
N ALA A 116 -8.04 9.90 11.81
CA ALA A 116 -8.52 8.66 12.42
C ALA A 116 -9.43 7.79 11.52
N ASN A 117 -9.85 8.30 10.35
CA ASN A 117 -10.58 7.53 9.35
C ASN A 117 -9.67 6.71 8.44
N TYR A 118 -8.36 7.00 8.42
CA TYR A 118 -7.41 6.27 7.61
C TYR A 118 -7.44 4.79 7.98
N CYS A 119 -7.55 3.95 6.96
CA CYS A 119 -7.67 2.50 7.13
C CYS A 119 -7.19 1.79 5.87
N MET A 120 -7.00 0.48 5.98
CA MET A 120 -6.49 -0.34 4.88
C MET A 120 -7.61 -1.16 4.24
N GLY A 121 -7.62 -1.18 2.91
CA GLY A 121 -8.35 -2.14 2.10
C GLY A 121 -7.44 -3.25 1.57
N LEU A 122 -8.05 -4.24 0.91
CA LEU A 122 -7.35 -5.38 0.33
C LEU A 122 -7.96 -5.76 -1.03
N LEU A 123 -7.09 -5.94 -2.02
CA LEU A 123 -7.37 -6.60 -3.29
C LEU A 123 -6.70 -7.97 -3.29
N THR A 124 -7.40 -8.98 -3.79
CA THR A 124 -6.90 -10.36 -3.86
C THR A 124 -7.08 -10.91 -5.26
N ALA A 125 -6.01 -11.46 -5.84
CA ALA A 125 -6.04 -12.24 -7.06
C ALA A 125 -5.40 -13.62 -6.85
N SER A 126 -5.79 -14.61 -7.65
CA SER A 126 -5.02 -15.85 -7.76
C SER A 126 -3.63 -15.54 -8.35
N ALA A 127 -2.60 -16.21 -7.85
CA ALA A 127 -1.25 -16.10 -8.41
C ALA A 127 -1.17 -16.62 -9.86
N ASP A 128 -2.11 -17.46 -10.28
CA ASP A 128 -2.13 -17.99 -11.65
C ASP A 128 -2.97 -17.14 -12.62
N ALA A 129 -3.69 -16.14 -12.11
CA ALA A 129 -4.55 -15.29 -12.92
C ALA A 129 -3.76 -14.26 -13.75
N ASP A 130 -4.42 -13.71 -14.77
CA ASP A 130 -3.93 -12.51 -15.46
C ASP A 130 -4.10 -11.29 -14.55
N LEU A 131 -3.01 -10.81 -13.97
CA LEU A 131 -3.03 -9.67 -13.06
C LEU A 131 -3.43 -8.36 -13.75
N LEU A 132 -3.26 -8.25 -15.08
CA LEU A 132 -3.65 -7.06 -15.84
C LEU A 132 -5.13 -7.04 -16.21
N ASN A 133 -5.87 -8.12 -15.93
CA ASN A 133 -7.33 -8.15 -16.05
C ASN A 133 -7.99 -7.71 -14.73
N PRO A 134 -8.74 -6.59 -14.69
CA PRO A 134 -9.43 -6.14 -13.48
C PRO A 134 -10.34 -7.21 -12.85
N ALA A 135 -10.94 -8.09 -13.67
CA ALA A 135 -11.83 -9.14 -13.20
C ALA A 135 -11.13 -10.25 -12.40
N SER A 136 -9.79 -10.31 -12.44
CA SER A 136 -8.98 -11.22 -11.61
C SER A 136 -8.93 -10.81 -10.14
N TRP A 137 -9.33 -9.57 -9.82
CA TRP A 137 -9.19 -8.98 -8.50
C TRP A 137 -10.52 -8.92 -7.75
N SER A 138 -10.51 -9.41 -6.52
CA SER A 138 -11.60 -9.24 -5.55
C SER A 138 -11.22 -8.20 -4.51
N LYS A 139 -12.07 -7.20 -4.33
CA LYS A 139 -11.92 -6.13 -3.31
C LYS A 139 -12.66 -6.51 -2.03
N SER A 140 -11.99 -6.40 -0.89
CA SER A 140 -12.62 -6.57 0.44
C SER A 140 -13.78 -5.57 0.60
N PRO A 141 -14.97 -6.01 1.08
CA PRO A 141 -16.10 -5.10 1.26
C PRO A 141 -15.90 -4.13 2.42
N GLU A 142 -15.15 -4.54 3.44
CA GLU A 142 -14.84 -3.78 4.66
C GLU A 142 -13.32 -3.57 4.81
N PRO A 143 -12.89 -2.57 5.60
CA PRO A 143 -11.49 -2.40 5.95
C PRO A 143 -10.92 -3.67 6.58
N ILE A 144 -9.70 -4.02 6.19
CA ILE A 144 -8.94 -5.14 6.78
C ILE A 144 -8.12 -4.74 8.01
N PHE A 145 -7.91 -3.43 8.18
CA PHE A 145 -7.13 -2.84 9.27
C PHE A 145 -7.57 -1.39 9.47
N ALA A 146 -7.96 -1.01 10.68
CA ALA A 146 -8.54 0.30 10.97
C ALA A 146 -8.24 0.71 12.42
N SER A 147 -8.60 1.95 12.77
CA SER A 147 -8.42 2.50 14.10
C SER A 147 -8.96 1.58 15.20
N SER A 148 -8.16 1.37 16.25
CA SER A 148 -8.56 0.67 17.48
C SER A 148 -8.54 1.65 18.64
N THR A 149 -9.74 2.08 19.08
CA THR A 149 -9.90 2.93 20.27
C THR A 149 -9.43 2.21 21.53
N ALA A 150 -9.61 0.88 21.60
CA ALA A 150 -9.17 0.08 22.75
C ALA A 150 -7.65 0.08 22.93
N ASN A 151 -6.90 0.20 21.84
CA ASN A 151 -5.44 0.20 21.83
C ASN A 151 -4.83 1.60 21.68
N SER A 152 -5.67 2.64 21.63
CA SER A 152 -5.27 4.04 21.34
C SER A 152 -4.46 4.16 20.04
N GLN A 153 -4.90 3.49 18.98
CA GLN A 153 -4.24 3.52 17.67
C GLN A 153 -5.20 4.01 16.60
N PHE A 154 -4.88 5.14 15.98
CA PHE A 154 -5.79 5.85 15.09
C PHE A 154 -5.17 6.08 13.72
N GLY A 155 -5.97 5.86 12.68
CA GLY A 155 -5.58 6.06 11.29
C GLY A 155 -4.46 5.14 10.80
N PRO A 156 -4.50 3.81 11.03
CA PRO A 156 -3.42 2.95 10.58
C PRO A 156 -3.43 2.80 9.05
N GLY A 157 -2.27 2.96 8.41
CA GLY A 157 -2.16 2.76 6.97
C GLY A 157 -0.76 3.00 6.40
N HIS A 158 -0.74 3.23 5.09
CA HIS A 158 0.43 3.29 4.20
C HIS A 158 1.44 2.20 4.57
N ASN A 159 0.98 0.96 4.52
CA ASN A 159 1.75 -0.16 5.01
C ASN A 159 2.83 -0.60 4.03
N SER A 160 3.74 -1.41 4.52
CA SER A 160 4.60 -2.29 3.74
C SER A 160 4.65 -3.67 4.41
N PHE A 161 5.35 -4.60 3.77
CA PHE A 161 5.55 -5.95 4.29
C PHE A 161 7.04 -6.27 4.33
N THR A 162 7.45 -6.95 5.39
CA THR A 162 8.78 -7.54 5.52
C THR A 162 8.65 -8.89 6.23
N THR A 163 9.75 -9.53 6.60
CA THR A 163 9.75 -10.77 7.38
C THR A 163 10.57 -10.64 8.65
N SER A 164 10.32 -11.52 9.61
CA SER A 164 11.21 -11.75 10.75
C SER A 164 12.61 -12.17 10.29
N GLN A 165 13.58 -12.11 11.21
CA GLN A 165 14.98 -12.43 10.92
C GLN A 165 15.19 -13.86 10.42
N ASP A 166 14.37 -14.81 10.87
CA ASP A 166 14.38 -16.22 10.44
C ASP A 166 13.57 -16.48 9.15
N GLY A 167 12.92 -15.43 8.61
CA GLY A 167 12.09 -15.50 7.42
C GLY A 167 10.76 -16.24 7.58
N GLN A 168 10.39 -16.66 8.81
CA GLN A 168 9.21 -17.50 9.04
C GLN A 168 7.91 -16.72 9.24
N THR A 169 8.02 -15.46 9.69
CA THR A 169 6.86 -14.63 10.03
C THR A 169 6.81 -13.43 9.11
N ASP A 170 5.71 -13.28 8.36
CA ASP A 170 5.43 -12.04 7.65
C ASP A 170 5.09 -10.93 8.66
N ILE A 171 5.70 -9.76 8.49
CA ILE A 171 5.54 -8.59 9.36
C ILE A 171 4.83 -7.50 8.57
N LEU A 172 3.72 -7.01 9.12
CA LEU A 172 3.07 -5.78 8.70
C LEU A 172 3.82 -4.59 9.29
N VAL A 173 4.33 -3.69 8.45
CA VAL A 173 4.87 -2.39 8.86
C VAL A 173 3.90 -1.31 8.43
N TYR A 174 3.52 -0.39 9.29
CA TYR A 174 2.52 0.65 9.02
C TYR A 174 2.76 1.89 9.87
N HIS A 175 2.05 2.99 9.61
CA HIS A 175 2.01 4.12 10.56
C HIS A 175 0.65 4.25 11.22
N ALA A 176 0.60 4.82 12.43
CA ALA A 176 -0.64 5.24 13.11
C ALA A 176 -0.34 6.41 14.07
N ARG A 177 -1.39 7.04 14.61
CA ARG A 177 -1.29 8.03 15.69
C ARG A 177 -1.80 7.46 17.02
N ALA A 178 -1.28 8.00 18.12
CA ALA A 178 -1.70 7.64 19.48
C ALA A 178 -2.97 8.37 19.98
N TYR A 179 -3.52 9.28 19.18
CA TYR A 179 -4.73 10.06 19.51
C TYR A 179 -5.60 10.26 18.28
N ARG A 180 -6.91 10.39 18.51
CA ARG A 180 -7.94 10.42 17.46
C ARG A 180 -8.04 11.77 16.78
N ASP A 181 -8.20 12.83 17.56
CA ASP A 181 -8.55 14.16 17.06
C ASP A 181 -7.27 14.98 16.87
N ILE A 182 -6.99 15.34 15.62
CA ILE A 182 -5.73 15.99 15.24
C ILE A 182 -5.89 17.51 15.35
N PRO A 183 -5.03 18.20 16.13
CA PRO A 183 -4.99 19.66 16.10
C PRO A 183 -4.47 20.14 14.74
N GLY A 184 -5.26 20.94 14.03
CA GLY A 184 -4.90 21.51 12.73
C GLY A 184 -5.02 20.51 11.58
N GLU A 185 -4.31 20.80 10.47
CA GLU A 185 -4.33 19.94 9.28
C GLU A 185 -3.54 18.64 9.51
N ALA A 186 -4.19 17.50 9.26
CA ALA A 186 -3.60 16.17 9.49
C ALA A 186 -2.29 15.94 8.73
N LEU A 187 -2.11 16.55 7.55
CA LEU A 187 -0.90 16.41 6.76
C LEU A 187 0.31 17.11 7.40
N ASN A 188 0.09 18.22 8.10
CA ASN A 188 1.14 19.00 8.77
C ASN A 188 1.45 18.51 10.19
N ASN A 189 0.62 17.63 10.74
CA ASN A 189 0.87 17.01 12.03
C ASN A 189 1.92 15.89 11.91
N PRO A 190 3.03 15.95 12.67
CA PRO A 190 4.17 15.04 12.52
C PRO A 190 4.02 13.71 13.26
N ASP A 191 2.95 13.50 14.03
CA ASP A 191 2.85 12.43 15.04
C ASP A 191 2.34 11.09 14.50
N ARG A 192 2.60 10.82 13.21
CA ARG A 192 2.45 9.46 12.66
C ARG A 192 3.70 8.67 13.00
N HIS A 193 3.54 7.63 13.79
CA HIS A 193 4.65 6.76 14.22
C HIS A 193 4.63 5.47 13.42
N THR A 194 5.80 5.03 12.95
CA THR A 194 5.97 3.70 12.34
C THR A 194 5.82 2.62 13.40
N ARG A 195 5.07 1.57 13.06
CA ARG A 195 4.75 0.41 13.91
C ARG A 195 4.93 -0.87 13.09
N ALA A 196 5.14 -1.98 13.78
CA ALA A 196 5.24 -3.29 13.16
C ALA A 196 4.53 -4.35 14.00
N GLN A 197 3.84 -5.29 13.34
CA GLN A 197 3.23 -6.44 14.00
C GLN A 197 3.24 -7.67 13.09
N ALA A 198 3.28 -8.86 13.69
CA ALA A 198 3.22 -10.12 12.97
C ALA A 198 1.86 -10.30 12.28
N LEU A 199 1.91 -10.67 11.00
CA LEU A 199 0.77 -11.06 10.21
C LEU A 199 0.48 -12.54 10.46
N ARG A 200 -0.79 -12.87 10.67
CA ARG A 200 -1.23 -14.27 10.77
C ARG A 200 -1.88 -14.70 9.47
N TRP A 201 -2.06 -16.01 9.31
CA TRP A 201 -2.67 -16.59 8.13
C TRP A 201 -3.83 -17.49 8.53
N SER A 202 -4.95 -17.35 7.83
CA SER A 202 -6.06 -18.30 7.93
C SER A 202 -5.71 -19.62 7.24
N ALA A 203 -6.48 -20.68 7.51
CA ALA A 203 -6.29 -21.99 6.90
C ALA A 203 -6.43 -21.98 5.36
N ASP A 204 -7.23 -21.07 4.81
CA ASP A 204 -7.39 -20.87 3.36
C ASP A 204 -6.34 -19.91 2.76
N GLY A 205 -5.35 -19.49 3.56
CA GLY A 205 -4.24 -18.66 3.13
C GLY A 205 -4.58 -17.20 2.90
N ARG A 206 -5.60 -16.65 3.58
CA ARG A 206 -5.85 -15.20 3.65
C ARG A 206 -5.03 -14.58 4.79
N PRO A 207 -4.49 -13.36 4.60
CA PRO A 207 -3.81 -12.64 5.65
C PRO A 207 -4.81 -12.15 6.70
N ILE A 208 -4.43 -12.29 7.97
CA ILE A 208 -5.17 -11.82 9.15
C ILE A 208 -4.31 -10.75 9.83
N PHE A 209 -4.68 -9.49 9.61
CA PHE A 209 -3.98 -8.31 10.14
C PHE A 209 -4.25 -8.07 11.62
N GLY A 210 -5.42 -8.49 12.11
CA GLY A 210 -5.89 -8.19 13.46
C GLY A 210 -6.22 -6.71 13.62
N GLU A 211 -6.03 -6.19 14.83
CA GLU A 211 -6.11 -4.76 15.12
C GLU A 211 -4.71 -4.16 15.30
N PRO A 212 -4.53 -2.84 15.11
CA PRO A 212 -3.30 -2.18 15.54
C PRO A 212 -3.17 -2.32 17.06
N VAL A 213 -2.13 -3.04 17.49
CA VAL A 213 -1.91 -3.40 18.91
C VAL A 213 -1.56 -2.18 19.76
N ALA A 214 -1.74 -2.24 21.08
CA ALA A 214 -1.35 -1.14 21.98
C ALA A 214 0.17 -0.90 21.96
N ASP A 215 0.60 0.28 22.41
CA ASP A 215 2.03 0.57 22.57
C ASP A 215 2.64 -0.29 23.69
N GLY A 216 3.93 -0.60 23.54
CA GLY A 216 4.68 -1.39 24.50
C GLY A 216 5.41 -2.57 23.84
N PRO A 217 5.93 -3.51 24.65
CA PRO A 217 6.61 -4.70 24.15
C PRO A 217 5.68 -5.51 23.24
N TYR A 218 6.15 -5.80 22.02
CA TYR A 218 5.45 -6.67 21.08
C TYR A 218 6.15 -8.02 21.01
N ALA A 219 5.47 -9.07 21.45
CA ALA A 219 5.95 -10.44 21.26
C ALA A 219 5.45 -10.97 19.91
N THR A 220 6.38 -11.36 19.05
CA THR A 220 6.04 -12.19 17.88
C THR A 220 5.56 -13.55 18.38
N PRO A 221 4.41 -14.06 17.89
CA PRO A 221 3.91 -15.40 18.22
C PRO A 221 4.92 -16.50 17.93
#